data_AF-A0A9E6CI00-F1
#
_entry.id   AF-A0A9E6CI00-F1
#
_cell.length_a   1.000
_cell.length_b   1.000
_cell.length_c   1.000
_cell.angle_alpha   90.00
_cell.angle_beta   90.00
_cell.angle_gamma   90.00
#
_symmetry.space_group_name_H-M   'P 1'
#
loop_
_entity.id
_entity.type
_entity.pdbx_description
1 polymer ?
#
loop_
_entity_poly.entity_id
_entity_poly.type
_entity_poly.pdbx_seq_one_letter_code
_entity_poly.pdbx_strand_id
1 'polypeptide(L)'
;MRLFPVPMDLTEEEKVIGGVLSLRQVVYLFGGGVAAVLSVSFLRLLHVPWAIAFPVGILWFIAGGVLSFAAAAGMGADEYLFRWFSWRFRRRRYDWGDEL
;
A
#
# COMPACT_ATOMS: atom_id res chain seq x y z
N MET A 1 -25.08 12.05 34.54
CA MET A 1 -24.62 11.30 33.35
C MET A 1 -23.37 10.53 33.77
N ARG A 2 -23.38 9.19 33.71
CA ARG A 2 -22.18 8.39 34.05
C ARG A 2 -21.19 8.54 32.90
N LEU A 3 -20.10 9.25 33.16
CA LEU A 3 -18.99 9.43 32.23
C LEU A 3 -18.20 8.13 32.22
N PHE A 4 -18.58 7.19 31.37
CA PHE A 4 -17.71 6.05 31.08
C PHE A 4 -16.59 6.55 30.18
N PRO A 5 -15.30 6.47 30.60
CA PRO A 5 -14.20 6.78 29.71
C PRO A 5 -14.19 5.72 28.60
N VAL A 6 -14.75 6.06 27.44
CA VAL A 6 -14.62 5.27 26.24
C VAL A 6 -13.11 5.27 25.91
N PRO A 7 -12.46 4.10 25.81
CA PRO A 7 -11.06 4.06 25.42
C PRO A 7 -10.93 4.72 24.05
N MET A 8 -10.00 5.67 23.92
CA MET A 8 -9.67 6.26 22.62
C MET A 8 -9.18 5.13 21.72
N ASP A 9 -9.89 4.92 20.62
CA ASP A 9 -9.50 3.96 19.59
C ASP A 9 -8.30 4.54 18.83
N LEU A 10 -7.10 4.20 19.29
CA LEU A 10 -5.83 4.61 18.69
C LEU A 10 -5.48 3.76 17.45
N THR A 11 -6.32 2.78 17.10
CA THR A 11 -6.09 1.87 15.99
C THR A 11 -6.64 2.40 14.67
N GLU A 12 -7.56 3.37 14.70
CA GLU A 12 -8.06 4.00 13.48
C GLU A 12 -7.07 5.04 12.93
N GLU A 13 -6.79 4.95 11.62
CA GLU A 13 -5.96 5.94 10.93
C GLU A 13 -6.61 7.32 10.93
N GLU A 14 -5.87 8.32 11.39
CA GLU A 14 -6.32 9.71 11.37
C GLU A 14 -6.50 10.21 9.94
N LYS A 15 -7.71 10.70 9.63
CA LYS A 15 -8.07 11.22 8.31
C LYS A 15 -7.63 12.68 8.19
N VAL A 16 -6.48 12.88 7.56
CA VAL A 16 -5.79 14.18 7.46
C VAL A 16 -6.45 15.13 6.45
N ILE A 17 -6.96 14.64 5.32
CA ILE A 17 -7.57 15.51 4.30
C ILE A 17 -9.09 15.45 4.39
N GLY A 18 -9.68 16.53 4.88
CA GLY A 18 -11.13 16.76 4.92
C GLY A 18 -11.91 15.74 5.74
N GLY A 19 -11.26 14.96 6.62
CA GLY A 19 -11.88 13.86 7.34
C GLY A 19 -12.27 12.67 6.45
N VAL A 20 -11.76 12.60 5.21
CA VAL A 20 -12.08 11.53 4.25
C VAL A 20 -10.85 10.65 3.97
N LEU A 21 -9.69 11.26 3.70
CA LEU A 21 -8.47 10.52 3.35
C LEU A 21 -7.48 10.46 4.49
N SER A 22 -6.93 9.28 4.74
CA SER A 22 -5.80 9.10 5.67
C SER A 22 -4.48 9.53 5.03
N LEU A 23 -3.47 9.82 5.86
CA LEU A 23 -2.13 10.19 5.37
C LEU A 23 -1.55 9.12 4.44
N ARG A 24 -1.77 7.85 4.78
CA ARG A 24 -1.33 6.70 3.98
C ARG A 24 -1.95 6.69 2.59
N GLN A 25 -3.26 6.93 2.50
CA GLN A 25 -3.98 7.00 1.24
C GLN A 25 -3.41 8.10 0.34
N VAL A 26 -3.10 9.26 0.93
CA VAL A 26 -2.46 10.37 0.24
C VAL A 26 -1.08 9.96 -0.28
N VAL A 27 -0.25 9.32 0.54
CA VAL A 27 1.08 8.86 0.12
C VAL A 27 0.98 7.85 -1.03
N TYR A 28 0.05 6.90 -1.01
CA TYR A 28 -0.10 5.92 -2.09
C TYR A 28 -0.67 6.51 -3.37
N LEU A 29 -1.62 7.43 -3.27
CA LEU A 29 -2.16 8.15 -4.43
C LEU A 29 -1.09 9.01 -5.11
N PHE A 30 -0.35 9.81 -4.32
CA PHE A 30 0.76 10.60 -4.84
C PHE A 30 1.88 9.71 -5.37
N GLY A 31 2.26 8.66 -4.63
CA GLY A 31 3.28 7.70 -5.03
C GLY A 31 2.93 7.00 -6.35
N GLY A 32 1.68 6.54 -6.51
CA GLY A 32 1.18 5.94 -7.75
C GLY A 32 1.16 6.92 -8.91
N GLY A 33 0.73 8.16 -8.68
CA GLY A 33 0.77 9.23 -9.68
C GLY A 33 2.19 9.57 -10.15
N VAL A 34 3.12 9.74 -9.21
CA VAL A 34 4.53 10.00 -9.52
C VAL A 34 5.14 8.82 -10.27
N ALA A 35 4.90 7.58 -9.82
CA ALA A 35 5.39 6.38 -10.51
C ALA A 35 4.83 6.25 -11.93
N ALA A 36 3.56 6.58 -12.14
CA ALA A 36 2.94 6.61 -13.46
C ALA A 36 3.64 7.60 -14.40
N VAL A 37 3.89 8.83 -13.94
CA VAL A 37 4.57 9.85 -14.75
C VAL A 37 6.02 9.45 -15.04
N LEU A 38 6.75 8.96 -14.03
CA LEU A 38 8.14 8.54 -14.18
C LEU A 38 8.27 7.34 -15.13
N SER A 39 7.38 6.36 -15.02
CA SER A 39 7.40 5.18 -15.90
C SER A 39 7.14 5.55 -17.36
N VAL A 40 6.15 6.41 -17.63
CA VAL A 40 5.88 6.90 -18.99
C VAL A 40 7.08 7.70 -19.50
N SER A 41 7.61 8.63 -18.70
CA SER A 41 8.77 9.45 -19.07
C SER A 41 10.00 8.61 -19.40
N PHE A 42 10.27 7.58 -18.60
CA PHE A 42 11.37 6.66 -18.81
C PHE A 42 11.19 5.82 -20.09
N LEU A 43 10.00 5.29 -20.34
CA LEU A 43 9.72 4.55 -21.57
C LEU A 43 9.79 5.44 -22.82
N ARG A 44 9.40 6.72 -22.69
CA ARG A 44 9.55 7.71 -23.75
C ARG A 44 11.02 8.03 -24.04
N LEU A 45 11.86 8.09 -23.01
CA LEU A 45 13.32 8.23 -23.17
C LEU A 45 13.93 7.06 -23.97
N LEU A 46 13.40 5.85 -23.76
CA LEU A 46 13.78 4.65 -24.52
C LEU A 46 13.11 4.53 -25.90
N HIS A 47 12.44 5.59 -26.37
CA HIS A 47 11.73 5.64 -27.66
C HIS A 47 10.63 4.58 -27.82
N VAL A 48 10.10 4.07 -26.71
CA VAL A 48 8.98 3.12 -26.75
C VAL A 48 7.73 3.82 -27.31
N PRO A 49 6.95 3.15 -28.19
CA PRO A 49 5.71 3.70 -28.71
C PRO A 49 4.71 4.04 -27.61
N TRP A 50 3.93 5.11 -27.81
CA TRP A 50 2.88 5.53 -26.88
C TRP A 50 1.86 4.42 -26.57
N ALA A 51 1.59 3.55 -27.54
CA ALA A 51 0.71 2.40 -27.39
C ALA A 51 1.13 1.44 -26.26
N ILE A 52 2.41 1.42 -25.89
CA ILE A 52 2.94 0.59 -24.80
C ILE A 52 3.22 1.44 -23.56
N ALA A 53 3.81 2.62 -23.75
CA ALA A 53 4.19 3.48 -22.62
C ALA A 53 2.98 3.94 -21.79
N PHE A 54 1.87 4.28 -22.45
CA PHE A 54 0.69 4.82 -21.79
C PHE A 54 -0.04 3.77 -20.90
N PRO A 55 -0.30 2.54 -21.37
CA PRO A 55 -0.84 1.48 -20.51
C PRO A 55 0.02 1.20 -19.28
N VAL A 56 1.35 1.23 -19.39
CA VAL A 56 2.24 1.02 -18.24
C VAL A 56 2.05 2.12 -17.18
N GLY A 57 1.91 3.38 -17.60
CA GLY A 57 1.58 4.47 -16.69
C GLY A 57 0.24 4.27 -15.98
N ILE A 58 -0.78 3.83 -16.72
CA ILE A 58 -2.11 3.51 -16.15
C ILE A 58 -1.99 2.41 -15.08
N LEU A 59 -1.21 1.36 -15.34
CA LEU A 59 -1.01 0.28 -14.37
C LEU A 59 -0.41 0.79 -13.05
N TRP A 60 0.59 1.69 -13.13
CA TRP A 60 1.16 2.32 -11.93
C TRP A 60 0.16 3.18 -11.17
N PHE A 61 -0.67 3.94 -11.89
CA PHE A 61 -1.72 4.76 -11.27
C PHE A 61 -2.77 3.90 -10.57
N ILE A 62 -3.25 2.83 -11.24
CA ILE A 62 -4.18 1.87 -10.66
C ILE A 62 -3.56 1.20 -9.43
N ALA A 63 -2.29 0.80 -9.50
CA ALA A 63 -1.59 0.20 -8.36
C ALA A 63 -1.58 1.12 -7.13
N GLY A 64 -1.33 2.43 -7.32
CA GLY A 64 -1.42 3.41 -6.23
C GLY A 64 -2.83 3.54 -5.66
N GLY A 65 -3.85 3.56 -6.51
CA GLY A 65 -5.25 3.57 -6.07
C GLY A 65 -5.64 2.31 -5.29
N VAL A 66 -5.23 1.13 -5.77
CA VAL A 66 -5.45 -0.15 -5.09
C VAL A 66 -4.76 -0.16 -3.73
N LEU A 67 -3.50 0.27 -3.63
CA LEU A 67 -2.80 0.34 -2.35
C LEU A 67 -3.43 1.33 -1.36
N SER A 68 -4.06 2.39 -1.88
CA SER A 68 -4.77 3.38 -1.06
C SER A 68 -6.09 2.85 -0.49
N PHE A 69 -6.88 2.13 -1.30
CA PHE A 69 -8.28 1.82 -0.92
C PHE A 69 -8.59 0.34 -0.74
N ALA A 70 -7.74 -0.57 -1.23
CA ALA A 70 -7.99 -1.98 -1.06
C ALA A 70 -7.72 -2.40 0.38
N ALA A 71 -8.67 -3.12 0.96
CA ALA A 71 -8.53 -3.81 2.22
C ALA A 71 -8.64 -5.32 1.95
N ALA A 72 -7.76 -6.09 2.55
CA ALA A 72 -7.76 -7.54 2.47
C ALA A 72 -7.73 -8.13 3.88
N ALA A 73 -8.64 -9.05 4.18
CA ALA A 73 -8.74 -9.70 5.49
C ALA A 73 -8.83 -8.73 6.69
N GLY A 74 -9.53 -7.59 6.52
CA GLY A 74 -9.69 -6.57 7.57
C GLY A 74 -8.45 -5.70 7.81
N MET A 75 -7.41 -5.85 6.99
CA MET A 75 -6.18 -5.05 7.04
C MET A 75 -6.05 -4.21 5.77
N GLY A 76 -5.31 -3.10 5.85
CA GLY A 76 -4.91 -2.36 4.66
C GLY A 76 -4.09 -3.24 3.71
N ALA A 77 -4.23 -3.04 2.40
CA ALA A 77 -3.50 -3.82 1.40
C ALA A 77 -1.97 -3.74 1.58
N ASP A 78 -1.47 -2.62 2.08
CA ASP A 78 -0.08 -2.39 2.47
C ASP A 78 0.38 -3.34 3.59
N GLU A 79 -0.40 -3.41 4.67
CA GLU A 79 -0.09 -4.23 5.83
C GLU A 79 -0.17 -5.71 5.45
N TYR A 80 -1.17 -6.07 4.64
CA TYR A 80 -1.28 -7.40 4.08
C TYR A 80 -0.05 -7.75 3.22
N LEU A 81 0.36 -6.87 2.31
CA LEU A 81 1.55 -7.08 1.47
C LEU A 81 2.81 -7.22 2.32
N PHE A 82 2.98 -6.38 3.33
CA PHE A 82 4.15 -6.39 4.20
C PHE A 82 4.23 -7.70 5.00
N ARG A 83 3.10 -8.16 5.57
CA ARG A 83 3.02 -9.44 6.29
C ARG A 83 3.27 -10.62 5.36
N TRP A 84 2.70 -10.59 4.15
CA TRP A 84 2.91 -11.62 3.14
C TRP A 84 4.37 -11.69 2.69
N PHE A 85 5.00 -10.54 2.40
CA PHE A 85 6.41 -10.45 2.04
C PHE A 85 7.30 -10.94 3.19
N SER A 86 7.07 -10.46 4.42
CA SER A 86 7.79 -10.91 5.61
C SER A 86 7.66 -12.41 5.86
N TRP A 87 6.48 -12.98 5.60
CA TRP A 87 6.28 -14.43 5.66
C TRP A 87 7.06 -15.16 4.56
N ARG A 88 7.05 -14.64 3.34
CA ARG A 88 7.73 -15.25 2.19
C ARG A 88 9.26 -15.24 2.30
N PHE A 89 9.82 -14.20 2.94
CA PHE A 89 11.26 -14.00 3.13
C PHE A 89 11.80 -14.53 4.46
N ARG A 90 10.92 -14.83 5.44
CA ARG A 90 11.35 -15.53 6.64
C ARG A 90 11.86 -16.92 6.25
N ARG A 91 13.17 -17.12 6.39
CA ARG A 91 13.77 -18.46 6.41
C ARG A 91 13.09 -19.20 7.54
N ARG A 92 12.33 -20.24 7.20
CA ARG A 92 11.67 -21.12 8.17
C ARG A 92 12.76 -21.88 8.94
N ARG A 93 13.32 -21.26 9.98
CA ARG A 93 13.99 -22.01 11.03
C ARG A 93 12.88 -22.66 11.83
N TYR A 94 12.51 -23.86 11.40
CA TYR A 94 11.83 -24.79 12.27
C TYR A 94 12.88 -25.28 13.26
N ASP A 95 13.11 -24.53 14.34
CA ASP A 95 13.60 -25.12 15.58
C ASP A 95 12.42 -25.88 16.18
N TRP A 96 12.12 -27.05 15.60
CA TRP A 96 11.51 -28.08 16.41
C TRP A 96 12.60 -28.51 17.36
N GLY A 97 12.42 -28.22 18.65
CA GLY A 97 13.39 -28.54 19.67
C GLY A 97 13.78 -30.01 19.59
N ASP A 98 14.96 -30.27 19.06
CA ASP A 98 15.70 -31.50 19.30
C ASP A 98 16.28 -31.39 20.72
N GLU A 99 15.39 -31.54 21.71
CA GLU A 99 15.78 -32.02 23.04
C GLU A 99 15.63 -33.56 22.99
N LEU A 100 16.72 -34.23 22.58
CA LEU A 100 16.96 -35.66 22.80
C LEU A 100 18.22 -35.84 23.65
#